data_AF-A0AAP5I7H1-F1
#
_entry.id   AF-A0AAP5I7H1-F1
#
_cell.length_a   1.000
_cell.length_b   1.000
_cell.length_c   1.000
_cell.angle_alpha   90.00
_cell.angle_beta   90.00
_cell.angle_gamma   90.00
#
_symmetry.space_group_name_H-M   'P 1'
#
loop_
_entity.id
_entity.type
_entity.pdbx_description
1 polymer ?
#
loop_
_entity_poly.entity_id
_entity_poly.type
_entity_poly.pdbx_seq_one_letter_code
_entity_poly.pdbx_strand_id
1 'polypeptide(L)'
;MFSRIKWTFILLTSAAGVIWLVNLPYPMIRYPIAKKAPLLLLPSFISMDHNYRGAINSLEQADQLVNTATSSADIERGGEKVKEGQKNLDNLPVWFLGYYPQAYCSLWGCTWRFTLDEFEDARRRVARMDAKVFQEKNALKLLTQGEQALNTAKQQYEQTQNTPENHKAIASMQTAIDSLEQIPKETLAGKMAATKLAAYNRDFKNITKTTAGSDLTSTLIEAAKLFALQAAQASQNPPHTADEWGQIQSLWSQAIDRLQKIQVGDPNYLEAQKLLVTYQTNAGIAQTRTKAESTSQEILKQANQQIQRLITRPPSNPQQLKGEIQGIINQLEGVKSGTTAYTEAQQLLAFARKKIK
;
A
#
# COMPACT_ATOMS: atom_id res chain seq x y z
N MET A 1 -65.46 -22.77 -19.83
CA MET A 1 -64.91 -21.42 -20.07
C MET A 1 -63.50 -21.26 -19.45
N PHE A 2 -62.56 -22.19 -19.70
CA PHE A 2 -61.22 -22.15 -19.08
C PHE A 2 -60.16 -22.85 -19.97
N SER A 3 -59.90 -22.33 -21.17
CA SER A 3 -58.80 -22.84 -22.02
C SER A 3 -57.96 -21.77 -22.71
N ARG A 4 -57.89 -20.55 -22.17
CA ARG A 4 -57.04 -19.47 -22.74
C ARG A 4 -56.02 -18.86 -21.78
N ILE A 5 -55.81 -19.44 -20.60
CA ILE A 5 -54.87 -18.89 -19.58
C ILE A 5 -53.55 -19.68 -19.49
N LYS A 6 -53.36 -20.78 -20.24
CA LYS A 6 -52.13 -21.58 -20.18
C LYS A 6 -50.99 -21.13 -21.11
N TRP A 7 -51.27 -20.34 -22.14
CA TRP A 7 -50.25 -19.91 -23.10
C TRP A 7 -49.51 -18.63 -22.72
N THR A 8 -50.07 -17.80 -21.83
CA THR A 8 -49.41 -16.58 -21.35
C THR A 8 -48.35 -16.86 -20.27
N PHE A 9 -48.51 -17.93 -19.48
CA PHE A 9 -47.57 -18.27 -18.41
C PHE A 9 -46.32 -19.03 -18.89
N ILE A 10 -46.42 -19.78 -20.00
CA ILE A 10 -45.28 -20.52 -20.60
C ILE A 10 -44.39 -19.61 -21.46
N LEU A 11 -44.93 -18.51 -21.99
CA LEU A 11 -44.15 -17.50 -22.70
C LEU A 11 -43.31 -16.61 -21.75
N LEU A 12 -43.77 -16.37 -20.52
CA LEU A 12 -43.01 -15.57 -19.54
C LEU A 12 -41.85 -16.35 -18.89
N THR A 13 -42.01 -17.65 -18.66
CA THR A 13 -40.93 -18.51 -18.11
C THR A 13 -39.86 -18.87 -19.15
N SER A 14 -40.22 -19.02 -20.42
CA SER A 14 -39.26 -19.21 -21.51
C SER A 14 -38.47 -17.94 -21.84
N ALA A 15 -39.11 -16.76 -21.81
CA ALA A 15 -38.41 -15.49 -22.02
C ALA A 15 -37.39 -15.18 -20.91
N ALA A 16 -37.74 -15.41 -19.64
CA ALA A 16 -36.82 -15.19 -18.52
C ALA A 16 -35.59 -16.12 -18.56
N GLY A 17 -35.76 -17.39 -18.95
CA GLY A 17 -34.66 -18.34 -19.12
C GLY A 17 -33.73 -18.00 -20.28
N VAL A 18 -34.26 -17.48 -21.39
CA VAL A 18 -33.47 -17.00 -22.53
C VAL A 18 -32.70 -15.73 -22.19
N ILE A 19 -33.30 -14.80 -21.45
CA ILE A 19 -32.62 -13.57 -20.98
C ILE A 19 -31.45 -13.90 -20.05
N TRP A 20 -31.58 -14.92 -19.19
CA TRP A 20 -30.50 -15.37 -18.30
C TRP A 20 -29.31 -15.97 -19.06
N LEU A 21 -29.56 -16.82 -20.05
CA LEU A 21 -28.55 -17.45 -20.91
C LEU A 21 -27.80 -16.43 -21.78
N VAL A 22 -28.51 -15.41 -22.27
CA VAL A 22 -27.97 -14.31 -23.05
C VAL A 22 -27.17 -13.32 -22.20
N ASN A 23 -27.47 -13.22 -20.90
CA ASN A 23 -26.76 -12.42 -19.92
C ASN A 23 -25.57 -13.17 -19.26
N LEU A 24 -25.13 -14.31 -19.79
CA LEU A 24 -23.90 -14.96 -19.31
C LEU A 24 -22.65 -14.15 -19.72
N PRO A 25 -21.62 -14.02 -18.86
CA PRO A 25 -20.42 -13.22 -19.13
C PRO A 25 -19.46 -13.91 -20.13
N TYR A 26 -19.98 -14.46 -21.22
CA TYR A 26 -19.18 -15.14 -22.25
C TYR A 26 -19.14 -14.29 -23.55
N PRO A 27 -17.95 -13.80 -23.96
CA PRO A 27 -17.81 -12.88 -25.10
C PRO A 27 -18.39 -13.41 -26.41
N MET A 28 -18.25 -14.71 -26.69
CA MET A 28 -18.70 -15.33 -27.94
C MET A 28 -20.23 -15.37 -28.08
N ILE A 29 -20.98 -15.33 -26.97
CA ILE A 29 -22.44 -15.35 -26.96
C ILE A 29 -22.98 -13.92 -27.02
N ARG A 30 -22.40 -12.99 -26.25
CA ARG A 30 -22.89 -11.60 -26.14
C ARG A 30 -22.63 -10.76 -27.38
N TYR A 31 -21.52 -10.97 -28.09
CA TYR A 31 -21.14 -10.18 -29.26
C TYR A 31 -22.20 -10.17 -30.39
N PRO A 32 -22.69 -11.31 -30.90
CA PRO A 32 -23.71 -11.31 -31.94
C PRO A 32 -25.05 -10.71 -31.46
N ILE A 33 -25.35 -10.82 -30.17
CA ILE A 33 -26.58 -10.31 -29.56
C ILE A 33 -26.52 -8.79 -29.40
N ALA A 34 -25.39 -8.22 -28.98
CA ALA A 34 -25.19 -6.78 -28.91
C ALA A 34 -25.39 -6.10 -30.29
N LYS A 35 -24.99 -6.76 -31.38
CA LYS A 35 -25.13 -6.23 -32.75
C LYS A 35 -26.52 -6.41 -33.36
N LYS A 36 -27.21 -7.51 -33.06
CA LYS A 36 -28.49 -7.88 -33.71
C LYS A 36 -29.73 -7.67 -32.86
N ALA A 37 -29.61 -7.67 -31.53
CA ALA A 37 -30.72 -7.56 -30.59
C ALA A 37 -30.28 -6.88 -29.26
N PRO A 38 -29.81 -5.61 -29.30
CA PRO A 38 -29.25 -4.93 -28.13
C PRO A 38 -30.25 -4.78 -26.95
N LEU A 39 -31.56 -4.78 -27.23
CA LEU A 39 -32.62 -4.72 -26.22
C LEU A 39 -32.54 -5.88 -25.20
N LEU A 40 -32.02 -7.05 -25.59
CA LEU A 40 -31.88 -8.22 -24.71
C LEU A 40 -30.78 -8.05 -23.65
N LEU A 41 -29.85 -7.10 -23.85
CA LEU A 41 -28.74 -6.82 -22.95
C LEU A 41 -28.96 -5.57 -22.08
N LEU A 42 -30.11 -4.91 -22.19
CA LEU A 42 -30.44 -3.69 -21.45
C LEU A 42 -30.18 -3.78 -19.93
N PRO A 43 -30.60 -4.83 -19.20
CA PRO A 43 -30.33 -4.94 -17.77
C PRO A 43 -28.82 -4.98 -17.45
N SER A 44 -28.02 -5.66 -18.29
CA SER A 44 -26.56 -5.70 -18.12
C SER A 44 -25.92 -4.34 -18.37
N PHE A 45 -26.40 -3.58 -19.35
CA PHE A 45 -25.88 -2.25 -19.65
C PHE A 45 -26.27 -1.22 -18.58
N ILE A 46 -27.47 -1.31 -18.02
CA ILE A 46 -27.91 -0.49 -16.89
C ILE A 46 -27.04 -0.77 -15.65
N SER A 47 -26.80 -2.04 -15.33
CA SER A 47 -25.93 -2.42 -14.23
C SER A 47 -24.50 -1.92 -14.43
N MET A 48 -23.97 -2.04 -15.66
CA MET A 48 -22.65 -1.52 -16.01
C MET A 48 -22.58 0.01 -15.83
N ASP A 49 -23.65 0.75 -16.12
CA ASP A 49 -23.72 2.22 -15.95
C ASP A 49 -23.70 2.64 -14.52
N HIS A 50 -24.54 1.97 -13.76
CA HIS A 50 -24.64 2.22 -12.35
C HIS A 50 -23.30 2.00 -11.67
N ASN A 51 -22.63 0.87 -11.96
CA ASN A 51 -21.33 0.57 -11.40
C ASN A 51 -20.25 1.54 -11.91
N TYR A 52 -20.16 1.84 -13.21
CA TYR A 52 -19.14 2.75 -13.71
C TYR A 52 -19.33 4.18 -13.19
N ARG A 53 -20.53 4.75 -13.28
CA ARG A 53 -20.83 6.08 -12.73
C ARG A 53 -20.65 6.12 -11.23
N GLY A 54 -21.05 5.06 -10.53
CA GLY A 54 -20.80 4.89 -9.10
C GLY A 54 -19.31 4.92 -8.79
N ALA A 55 -18.48 4.23 -9.58
CA ALA A 55 -17.03 4.26 -9.43
C ALA A 55 -16.45 5.67 -9.64
N ILE A 56 -16.84 6.35 -10.71
CA ILE A 56 -16.36 7.71 -11.00
C ILE A 56 -16.78 8.70 -9.90
N ASN A 57 -18.04 8.63 -9.44
CA ASN A 57 -18.53 9.49 -8.36
C ASN A 57 -17.80 9.23 -7.03
N SER A 58 -17.61 7.96 -6.65
CA SER A 58 -16.84 7.63 -5.46
C SER A 58 -15.38 8.06 -5.58
N LEU A 59 -14.76 7.94 -6.76
CA LEU A 59 -13.41 8.42 -7.02
C LEU A 59 -13.29 9.94 -6.90
N GLU A 60 -14.27 10.70 -7.39
CA GLU A 60 -14.30 12.16 -7.28
C GLU A 60 -14.45 12.60 -5.81
N GLN A 61 -15.35 11.96 -5.06
CA GLN A 61 -15.49 12.21 -3.63
C GLN A 61 -14.22 11.86 -2.86
N ALA A 62 -13.59 10.74 -3.20
CA ALA A 62 -12.31 10.35 -2.60
C ALA A 62 -11.22 11.38 -2.91
N ASP A 63 -11.15 11.87 -4.14
CA ASP A 63 -10.18 12.88 -4.55
C ASP A 63 -10.31 14.15 -3.72
N GLN A 64 -11.54 14.69 -3.60
CA GLN A 64 -11.81 15.86 -2.78
C GLN A 64 -11.42 15.62 -1.32
N LEU A 65 -11.86 14.53 -0.72
CA LEU A 65 -11.61 14.22 0.69
C LEU A 65 -10.14 13.98 1.00
N VAL A 66 -9.39 13.34 0.10
CA VAL A 66 -7.98 12.96 0.33
C VAL A 66 -7.02 14.07 -0.08
N ASN A 67 -7.23 14.72 -1.23
CA ASN A 67 -6.32 15.75 -1.74
C ASN A 67 -6.49 17.09 -1.03
N THR A 68 -7.68 17.38 -0.50
CA THR A 68 -7.97 18.62 0.24
C THR A 68 -8.22 18.38 1.72
N ALA A 69 -7.78 17.23 2.23
CA ALA A 69 -7.96 16.83 3.63
C ALA A 69 -7.48 17.91 4.61
N THR A 70 -8.32 18.18 5.61
CA THR A 70 -8.00 19.09 6.73
C THR A 70 -7.98 18.36 8.06
N SER A 71 -8.53 17.15 8.10
CA SER A 71 -8.64 16.30 9.28
C SER A 71 -8.39 14.83 8.96
N SER A 72 -8.12 14.02 10.00
CA SER A 72 -8.03 12.56 9.86
C SER A 72 -9.33 11.93 9.37
N ALA A 73 -10.48 12.51 9.74
CA ALA A 73 -11.80 12.04 9.32
C ALA A 73 -11.98 12.14 7.80
N ASP A 74 -11.41 13.17 7.16
CA ASP A 74 -11.45 13.34 5.70
C ASP A 74 -10.69 12.20 5.01
N ILE A 75 -9.50 11.85 5.51
CA ILE A 75 -8.68 10.73 5.00
C ILE A 75 -9.38 9.38 5.17
N GLU A 76 -10.01 9.15 6.33
CA GLU A 76 -10.76 7.94 6.60
C GLU A 76 -11.94 7.79 5.65
N ARG A 77 -12.77 8.83 5.53
CA ARG A 77 -13.93 8.86 4.65
C ARG A 77 -13.53 8.75 3.18
N GLY A 78 -12.46 9.43 2.79
CA GLY A 78 -11.87 9.32 1.45
C GLY A 78 -11.44 7.89 1.13
N GLY A 79 -10.79 7.20 2.08
CA GLY A 79 -10.44 5.79 1.94
C GLY A 79 -11.64 4.85 1.78
N GLU A 80 -12.76 5.11 2.46
CA GLU A 80 -14.01 4.38 2.24
C GLU A 80 -14.53 4.57 0.82
N LYS A 81 -14.43 5.80 0.29
CA LYS A 81 -14.83 6.12 -1.07
C LYS A 81 -13.94 5.49 -2.12
N VAL A 82 -12.63 5.37 -1.89
CA VAL A 82 -11.73 4.58 -2.74
C VAL A 82 -12.19 3.13 -2.81
N LYS A 83 -12.50 2.51 -1.67
CA LYS A 83 -12.99 1.12 -1.61
C LYS A 83 -14.34 0.94 -2.31
N GLU A 84 -15.25 1.90 -2.15
CA GLU A 84 -16.53 1.92 -2.88
C GLU A 84 -16.29 2.00 -4.40
N GLY A 85 -15.36 2.86 -4.83
CA GLY A 85 -14.93 2.96 -6.23
C GLY A 85 -14.34 1.66 -6.78
N GLN A 86 -13.44 1.02 -6.04
CA GLN A 86 -12.86 -0.28 -6.39
C GLN A 86 -13.94 -1.34 -6.55
N LYS A 87 -14.85 -1.45 -5.57
CA LYS A 87 -15.97 -2.41 -5.59
C LYS A 87 -16.83 -2.22 -6.84
N ASN A 88 -17.15 -0.98 -7.18
CA ASN A 88 -17.92 -0.64 -8.36
C ASN A 88 -17.16 -1.00 -9.65
N LEU A 89 -15.85 -0.78 -9.74
CA LEU A 89 -15.04 -1.20 -10.88
C LEU A 89 -14.90 -2.72 -11.01
N ASP A 90 -14.85 -3.45 -9.89
CA ASP A 90 -14.75 -4.92 -9.89
C ASP A 90 -16.06 -5.60 -10.29
N ASN A 91 -17.18 -4.92 -10.09
CA ASN A 91 -18.48 -5.35 -10.61
C ASN A 91 -18.63 -5.13 -12.13
N LEU A 92 -17.68 -4.43 -12.77
CA LEU A 92 -17.70 -4.28 -14.23
C LEU A 92 -17.23 -5.57 -14.90
N PRO A 93 -17.99 -6.11 -15.87
CA PRO A 93 -17.76 -7.46 -16.36
C PRO A 93 -16.62 -7.55 -17.38
N VAL A 94 -15.57 -8.34 -17.10
CA VAL A 94 -14.31 -8.47 -17.87
C VAL A 94 -14.45 -8.64 -19.40
N TRP A 95 -15.60 -9.08 -19.92
CA TRP A 95 -15.81 -9.30 -21.36
C TRP A 95 -15.77 -8.01 -22.22
N PHE A 96 -15.86 -6.81 -21.64
CA PHE A 96 -15.73 -5.55 -22.40
C PHE A 96 -14.28 -5.17 -22.73
N LEU A 97 -13.27 -5.83 -22.14
CA LEU A 97 -11.84 -5.45 -22.25
C LEU A 97 -11.20 -5.64 -23.64
N GLY A 98 -11.98 -6.01 -24.66
CA GLY A 98 -11.51 -6.21 -26.04
C GLY A 98 -12.32 -5.46 -27.10
N TYR A 99 -13.32 -4.67 -26.73
CA TYR A 99 -14.24 -4.04 -27.69
C TYR A 99 -14.69 -2.65 -27.21
N TYR A 100 -14.65 -1.66 -28.11
CA TYR A 100 -15.20 -0.32 -27.85
C TYR A 100 -16.72 -0.41 -27.64
N PRO A 101 -17.25 -0.05 -26.46
CA PRO A 101 -18.69 0.09 -26.27
C PRO A 101 -19.16 1.27 -27.13
N GLN A 102 -19.87 0.99 -28.23
CA GLN A 102 -20.53 2.02 -29.00
C GLN A 102 -21.83 2.43 -28.28
N ALA A 103 -22.09 3.73 -28.22
CA ALA A 103 -23.37 4.25 -27.73
C ALA A 103 -24.51 3.66 -28.57
N TYR A 104 -25.48 3.01 -27.93
CA TYR A 104 -26.69 2.52 -28.57
C TYR A 104 -27.88 3.43 -28.26
N CYS A 105 -28.69 3.63 -29.29
CA CYS A 105 -29.68 4.67 -29.42
C CYS A 105 -31.12 4.18 -29.23
N SER A 106 -32.00 5.11 -28.86
CA SER A 106 -33.45 5.00 -28.95
C SER A 106 -34.06 6.15 -29.78
N LEU A 107 -35.38 6.10 -30.06
CA LEU A 107 -36.15 7.15 -30.74
C LEU A 107 -36.21 8.49 -29.96
N TRP A 108 -35.87 8.47 -28.66
CA TRP A 108 -35.86 9.63 -27.75
C TRP A 108 -34.50 9.86 -27.06
N GLY A 109 -33.42 9.23 -27.56
CA GLY A 109 -32.04 9.52 -27.13
C GLY A 109 -31.14 8.28 -26.92
N CYS A 110 -29.83 8.48 -27.07
CA CYS A 110 -28.76 7.50 -26.84
C CYS A 110 -27.84 8.05 -25.76
N THR A 111 -27.50 7.30 -24.71
CA THR A 111 -26.32 7.67 -23.92
C THR A 111 -25.64 6.46 -23.33
N TRP A 112 -24.48 6.15 -23.89
CA TRP A 112 -23.38 5.51 -23.16
C TRP A 112 -22.07 5.55 -23.94
N ARG A 113 -21.04 6.15 -23.35
CA ARG A 113 -19.64 6.02 -23.77
C ARG A 113 -18.77 5.96 -22.51
N PHE A 114 -18.36 4.75 -22.11
CA PHE A 114 -17.08 4.59 -21.42
C PHE A 114 -16.20 3.67 -22.28
N THR A 115 -14.93 3.97 -22.36
CA THR A 115 -13.93 3.28 -23.17
C THR A 115 -13.08 2.36 -22.30
N LEU A 116 -12.37 1.43 -22.94
CA LEU A 116 -11.34 0.65 -22.24
C LEU A 116 -10.32 1.57 -21.55
N ASP A 117 -9.93 2.65 -22.24
CA ASP A 117 -8.99 3.65 -21.74
C ASP A 117 -9.51 4.33 -20.47
N GLU A 118 -10.78 4.73 -20.43
CA GLU A 118 -11.40 5.34 -19.24
C GLU A 118 -11.55 4.35 -18.08
N PHE A 119 -11.81 3.07 -18.36
CA PHE A 119 -11.82 2.03 -17.32
C PHE A 119 -10.43 1.77 -16.75
N GLU A 120 -9.41 1.65 -17.62
CA GLU A 120 -8.02 1.51 -17.20
C GLU A 120 -7.55 2.74 -16.42
N ASP A 121 -7.94 3.94 -16.84
CA ASP A 121 -7.67 5.17 -16.09
C ASP A 121 -8.34 5.12 -14.72
N ALA A 122 -9.64 4.80 -14.64
CA ALA A 122 -10.36 4.70 -13.38
C ALA A 122 -9.70 3.70 -12.41
N ARG A 123 -9.26 2.53 -12.89
CA ARG A 123 -8.51 1.57 -12.07
C ARG A 123 -7.14 2.10 -11.64
N ARG A 124 -6.41 2.79 -12.52
CA ARG A 124 -5.15 3.45 -12.16
C ARG A 124 -5.37 4.54 -11.11
N ARG A 125 -6.46 5.31 -11.20
CA ARG A 125 -6.83 6.32 -10.21
C ARG A 125 -7.17 5.69 -8.86
N VAL A 126 -7.95 4.60 -8.82
CA VAL A 126 -8.18 3.86 -7.56
C VAL A 126 -6.86 3.44 -6.94
N ALA A 127 -5.98 2.78 -7.69
CA ALA A 127 -4.70 2.30 -7.17
C ALA A 127 -3.82 3.44 -6.63
N ARG A 128 -3.75 4.57 -7.34
CA ARG A 128 -3.02 5.77 -6.88
C ARG A 128 -3.64 6.36 -5.62
N MET A 129 -4.96 6.46 -5.56
CA MET A 129 -5.66 7.04 -4.41
C MET A 129 -5.57 6.12 -3.19
N ASP A 130 -5.66 4.81 -3.37
CA ASP A 130 -5.49 3.83 -2.29
C ASP A 130 -4.08 3.91 -1.68
N ALA A 131 -3.05 3.99 -2.54
CA ALA A 131 -1.67 4.22 -2.09
C ALA A 131 -1.52 5.54 -1.32
N LYS A 132 -2.16 6.62 -1.79
CA LYS A 132 -2.15 7.92 -1.10
C LYS A 132 -2.86 7.85 0.25
N VAL A 133 -4.05 7.26 0.33
CA VAL A 133 -4.79 7.05 1.59
C VAL A 133 -3.96 6.23 2.57
N PHE A 134 -3.29 5.18 2.09
CA PHE A 134 -2.40 4.37 2.91
C PHE A 134 -1.24 5.19 3.47
N GLN A 135 -0.58 6.00 2.63
CA GLN A 135 0.49 6.91 3.05
C GLN A 135 0.00 7.90 4.11
N GLU A 136 -1.15 8.54 3.90
CA GLU A 136 -1.74 9.49 4.85
C GLU A 136 -2.09 8.83 6.19
N LYS A 137 -2.68 7.63 6.18
CA LYS A 137 -2.99 6.88 7.40
C LYS A 137 -1.74 6.50 8.18
N ASN A 138 -0.69 6.05 7.48
CA ASN A 138 0.59 5.75 8.12
C ASN A 138 1.20 7.00 8.74
N ALA A 139 1.18 8.13 8.03
CA ALA A 139 1.70 9.40 8.53
C ALA A 139 0.91 9.91 9.75
N LEU A 140 -0.42 9.79 9.76
CA LEU A 140 -1.28 10.14 10.90
C LEU A 140 -1.00 9.27 12.13
N LYS A 141 -0.75 7.97 11.92
CA LYS A 141 -0.34 7.05 12.98
C LYS A 141 1.00 7.49 13.58
N LEU A 142 1.99 7.80 12.75
CA LEU A 142 3.30 8.30 13.20
C LEU A 142 3.18 9.62 13.96
N LEU A 143 2.34 10.55 13.50
CA LEU A 143 2.06 11.80 14.20
C LEU A 143 1.53 11.56 15.62
N THR A 144 0.50 10.71 15.72
CA THR A 144 -0.15 10.41 17.01
C THR A 144 0.84 9.74 17.97
N GLN A 145 1.61 8.77 17.47
CA GLN A 145 2.63 8.08 18.26
C GLN A 145 3.75 9.02 18.72
N GLY A 146 4.23 9.90 17.84
CA GLY A 146 5.25 10.89 18.15
C GLY A 146 4.78 11.91 19.20
N GLU A 147 3.56 12.43 19.07
CA GLU A 147 2.99 13.36 20.05
C GLU A 147 2.77 12.72 21.42
N GLN A 148 2.25 11.49 21.43
CA GLN A 148 2.08 10.73 22.67
C GLN A 148 3.43 10.47 23.34
N ALA A 149 4.43 10.00 22.59
CA ALA A 149 5.77 9.75 23.11
C ALA A 149 6.41 11.03 23.67
N LEU A 150 6.25 12.17 22.99
CA LEU A 150 6.76 13.45 23.45
C LEU A 150 6.09 13.89 24.76
N ASN A 151 4.77 13.76 24.85
CA ASN A 151 4.03 14.13 26.06
C ASN A 151 4.39 13.23 27.25
N THR A 152 4.54 11.92 27.02
CA THR A 152 5.01 10.98 28.06
C THR A 152 6.44 11.33 28.51
N ALA A 153 7.34 11.65 27.57
CA ALA A 153 8.71 12.04 27.91
C ALA A 153 8.75 13.35 28.72
N LYS A 154 7.89 14.32 28.39
CA LYS A 154 7.68 15.55 29.19
C LYS A 154 7.23 15.26 30.62
N GLN A 155 6.21 14.44 30.78
CA GLN A 155 5.71 14.05 32.10
C GLN A 155 6.80 13.33 32.91
N GLN A 156 7.57 12.44 32.28
CA GLN A 156 8.69 11.78 32.94
C GLN A 156 9.70 12.81 33.43
N TYR A 157 10.18 13.70 32.56
CA TYR A 157 11.15 14.73 32.93
C TYR A 157 10.69 15.61 34.11
N GLU A 158 9.42 16.01 34.15
CA GLU A 158 8.87 16.83 35.25
C GLU A 158 8.78 16.08 36.59
N GLN A 159 8.64 14.76 36.55
CA GLN A 159 8.42 13.93 37.74
C GLN A 159 9.71 13.38 38.37
N THR A 160 10.83 13.36 37.66
CA THR A 160 12.09 12.81 38.19
C THR A 160 13.01 13.89 38.76
N GLN A 161 13.59 13.59 39.94
CA GLN A 161 14.71 14.35 40.52
C GLN A 161 16.07 13.66 40.24
N ASN A 162 16.09 12.53 39.53
CA ASN A 162 17.28 11.70 39.35
C ASN A 162 17.95 11.96 37.99
N THR A 163 19.27 12.10 38.00
CA THR A 163 20.05 12.51 36.82
C THR A 163 19.97 11.50 35.65
N PRO A 164 20.12 10.17 35.85
CA PRO A 164 20.03 9.20 34.76
C PRO A 164 18.64 9.12 34.12
N GLU A 165 17.58 9.18 34.91
CA GLU A 165 16.19 9.16 34.46
C GLU A 165 15.84 10.46 33.72
N ASN A 166 16.38 11.60 34.17
CA ASN A 166 16.28 12.85 33.43
C ASN A 166 16.97 12.77 32.06
N HIS A 167 18.17 12.19 31.96
CA HIS A 167 18.82 11.97 30.66
C HIS A 167 17.98 11.09 29.74
N LYS A 168 17.39 10.02 30.27
CA LYS A 168 16.49 9.15 29.50
C LYS A 168 15.23 9.87 29.03
N ALA A 169 14.66 10.74 29.85
CA ALA A 169 13.48 11.53 29.49
C ALA A 169 13.82 12.55 28.39
N ILE A 170 14.93 13.29 28.51
CA ILE A 170 15.42 14.22 27.48
C ILE A 170 15.72 13.46 26.17
N ALA A 171 16.37 12.30 26.26
CA ALA A 171 16.62 11.44 25.11
C ALA A 171 15.31 11.01 24.43
N SER A 172 14.29 10.63 25.21
CA SER A 172 12.98 10.23 24.71
C SER A 172 12.24 11.41 24.04
N MET A 173 12.37 12.63 24.57
CA MET A 173 11.82 13.82 23.92
C MET A 173 12.46 14.07 22.56
N GLN A 174 13.79 13.99 22.48
CA GLN A 174 14.50 14.17 21.23
C GLN A 174 14.08 13.12 20.20
N THR A 175 14.00 11.85 20.59
CA THR A 175 13.53 10.76 19.73
C THR A 175 12.11 11.00 19.21
N ALA A 176 11.22 11.52 20.05
CA ALA A 176 9.86 11.85 19.65
C ALA A 176 9.83 13.05 18.66
N ILE A 177 10.63 14.08 18.89
CA ILE A 177 10.79 15.22 17.98
C ILE A 177 11.31 14.76 16.61
N ASP A 178 12.39 13.98 16.59
CA ASP A 178 12.94 13.40 15.36
C ASP A 178 11.91 12.58 14.59
N SER A 179 11.15 11.73 15.30
CA SER A 179 10.11 10.91 14.68
C SER A 179 9.03 11.78 14.02
N LEU A 180 8.70 12.91 14.63
CA LEU A 180 7.79 13.91 14.05
C LEU A 180 8.40 14.64 12.85
N GLU A 181 9.72 14.92 12.87
CA GLU A 181 10.45 15.55 11.75
C GLU A 181 10.56 14.63 10.52
N GLN A 182 10.49 13.31 10.71
CA GLN A 182 10.52 12.32 9.64
C GLN A 182 9.19 12.12 8.91
N ILE A 183 8.10 12.68 9.43
CA ILE A 183 6.79 12.54 8.79
C ILE A 183 6.82 13.28 7.43
N PRO A 184 6.47 12.62 6.31
CA PRO A 184 6.54 13.24 4.99
C PRO A 184 5.74 14.54 4.91
N LYS A 185 6.39 15.63 4.49
CA LYS A 185 5.85 17.01 4.53
C LYS A 185 4.64 17.20 3.61
N GLU A 186 4.51 16.33 2.61
CA GLU A 186 3.42 16.34 1.63
C GLU A 186 2.10 15.87 2.24
N THR A 187 2.17 15.05 3.29
CA THR A 187 0.99 14.50 3.99
C THR A 187 0.31 15.53 4.88
N LEU A 188 -0.97 15.32 5.19
CA LEU A 188 -1.67 16.13 6.19
C LEU A 188 -0.94 16.10 7.53
N ALA A 189 -0.53 14.90 7.97
CA ALA A 189 0.19 14.70 9.21
C ALA A 189 1.54 15.45 9.25
N GLY A 190 2.28 15.48 8.13
CA GLY A 190 3.53 16.23 8.04
C GLY A 190 3.35 17.73 8.19
N LYS A 191 2.27 18.30 7.62
CA LYS A 191 1.93 19.73 7.79
C LYS A 191 1.57 20.04 9.25
N MET A 192 0.79 19.15 9.88
CA MET A 192 0.44 19.27 11.30
C MET A 192 1.69 19.19 12.19
N ALA A 193 2.55 18.20 11.94
CA ALA A 193 3.82 18.02 12.64
C ALA A 193 4.70 19.26 12.52
N ALA A 194 4.92 19.76 11.29
CA ALA A 194 5.75 20.94 11.04
C ALA A 194 5.28 22.18 11.81
N THR A 195 3.95 22.38 11.90
CA THR A 195 3.36 23.48 12.66
C THR A 195 3.67 23.37 14.16
N LYS A 196 3.59 22.16 14.73
CA LYS A 196 3.83 21.90 16.15
C LYS A 196 5.31 21.82 16.51
N LEU A 197 6.15 21.36 15.59
CA LEU A 197 7.58 21.16 15.78
C LEU A 197 8.32 22.44 16.17
N ALA A 198 7.89 23.61 15.70
CA ALA A 198 8.49 24.88 16.13
C ALA A 198 8.38 25.09 17.65
N ALA A 199 7.21 24.79 18.24
CA ALA A 199 7.00 24.87 19.67
C ALA A 199 7.79 23.78 20.41
N TYR A 200 7.75 22.54 19.91
CA TYR A 200 8.48 21.41 20.51
C TYR A 200 9.99 21.65 20.54
N ASN A 201 10.57 22.12 19.43
CA ASN A 201 12.00 22.43 19.33
C ASN A 201 12.41 23.58 20.25
N ARG A 202 11.57 24.62 20.39
CA ARG A 202 11.82 25.71 21.34
C ARG A 202 11.84 25.20 22.78
N ASP A 203 10.82 24.43 23.17
CA ASP A 203 10.71 23.92 24.54
C ASP A 203 11.86 22.95 24.87
N PHE A 204 12.20 22.07 23.93
CA PHE A 204 13.31 21.14 24.06
C PHE A 204 14.68 21.84 24.16
N LYS A 205 14.89 22.92 23.39
CA LYS A 205 16.10 23.74 23.48
C LYS A 205 16.24 24.40 24.85
N ASN A 206 15.15 24.78 25.50
CA ASN A 206 15.21 25.35 26.84
C ASN A 206 15.61 24.30 27.89
N ILE A 207 15.10 23.08 27.77
CA ILE A 207 15.45 21.94 28.65
C ILE A 207 16.94 21.59 28.51
N THR A 208 17.45 21.53 27.28
CA THR A 208 18.84 21.15 27.02
C THR A 208 19.87 22.23 27.37
N LYS A 209 19.49 23.52 27.34
CA LYS A 209 20.37 24.62 27.81
C LYS A 209 20.74 24.50 29.29
N THR A 210 19.88 23.87 30.09
CA THR A 210 20.12 23.65 31.53
C THR A 210 20.91 22.37 31.82
N THR A 211 21.30 21.61 30.79
CA THR A 211 22.03 20.33 30.90
C THR A 211 23.53 20.53 30.64
N ALA A 212 24.41 19.98 31.50
CA ALA A 212 25.86 20.13 31.36
C ALA A 212 26.44 19.31 30.17
N GLY A 213 27.70 19.55 29.79
CA GLY A 213 28.33 18.92 28.62
C GLY A 213 28.43 17.38 28.68
N SER A 214 28.79 16.81 29.83
CA SER A 214 28.83 15.34 30.06
C SER A 214 27.44 14.70 30.13
N ASP A 215 26.44 15.48 30.52
CA ASP A 215 25.04 15.07 30.61
C ASP A 215 24.41 15.04 29.22
N LEU A 216 24.85 15.94 28.33
CA LEU A 216 24.45 15.96 26.92
C LEU A 216 24.96 14.72 26.17
N THR A 217 26.20 14.29 26.37
CA THR A 217 26.72 13.08 25.72
C THR A 217 26.06 11.82 26.25
N SER A 218 25.77 11.75 27.54
CA SER A 218 24.94 10.68 28.13
C SER A 218 23.55 10.64 27.49
N THR A 219 22.92 11.80 27.29
CA THR A 219 21.63 11.92 26.61
C THR A 219 21.69 11.45 25.14
N LEU A 220 22.77 11.73 24.41
CA LEU A 220 22.95 11.26 23.03
C LEU A 220 23.06 9.73 22.95
N ILE A 221 23.79 9.12 23.90
CA ILE A 221 23.91 7.65 23.99
C ILE A 221 22.55 7.02 24.29
N GLU A 222 21.81 7.56 25.25
CA GLU A 222 20.47 7.04 25.58
C GLU A 222 19.49 7.21 24.40
N ALA A 223 19.54 8.34 23.69
CA ALA A 223 18.73 8.53 22.49
C ALA A 223 19.07 7.49 21.40
N ALA A 224 20.37 7.22 21.18
CA ALA A 224 20.81 6.19 20.24
C ALA A 224 20.30 4.80 20.64
N LYS A 225 20.34 4.45 21.92
CA LYS A 225 19.81 3.18 22.44
C LYS A 225 18.30 3.04 22.18
N LEU A 226 17.53 4.11 22.30
CA LEU A 226 16.09 4.10 22.03
C LEU A 226 15.78 3.82 20.54
N PHE A 227 16.47 4.50 19.62
CA PHE A 227 16.32 4.24 18.18
C PHE A 227 16.73 2.82 17.81
N ALA A 228 17.84 2.34 18.37
CA ALA A 228 18.30 0.96 18.21
C ALA A 228 17.28 -0.07 18.72
N LEU A 229 16.67 0.19 19.88
CA LEU A 229 15.64 -0.68 20.43
C LEU A 229 14.41 -0.74 19.52
N GLN A 230 13.95 0.42 19.02
CA GLN A 230 12.82 0.48 18.09
C GLN A 230 13.14 -0.26 16.78
N ALA A 231 14.34 -0.08 16.25
CA ALA A 231 14.80 -0.78 15.05
C ALA A 231 14.85 -2.31 15.27
N ALA A 232 15.36 -2.75 16.42
CA ALA A 232 15.43 -4.15 16.79
C ALA A 232 14.03 -4.78 16.94
N GLN A 233 13.09 -4.06 17.58
CA GLN A 233 11.70 -4.50 17.73
C GLN A 233 10.99 -4.58 16.38
N ALA A 234 11.12 -3.55 15.53
CA ALA A 234 10.55 -3.53 14.18
C ALA A 234 11.13 -4.65 13.28
N SER A 235 12.38 -5.07 13.53
CA SER A 235 13.02 -6.17 12.79
C SER A 235 12.49 -7.56 13.16
N GLN A 236 11.72 -7.70 14.23
CA GLN A 236 11.21 -9.00 14.67
C GLN A 236 10.13 -9.54 13.71
N ASN A 237 9.99 -10.87 13.66
CA ASN A 237 8.95 -11.57 12.89
C ASN A 237 8.94 -11.28 11.38
N PRO A 238 10.05 -11.43 10.65
CA PRO A 238 10.04 -11.37 9.18
C PRO A 238 9.17 -12.51 8.58
N PRO A 239 8.70 -12.38 7.31
CA PRO A 239 9.16 -11.43 6.30
C PRO A 239 8.52 -10.04 6.43
N HIS A 240 9.32 -9.01 6.14
CA HIS A 240 8.89 -7.61 6.04
C HIS A 240 9.04 -7.12 4.61
N THR A 241 8.20 -6.16 4.23
CA THR A 241 8.26 -5.45 2.95
C THR A 241 9.54 -4.61 2.81
N ALA A 242 9.84 -4.16 1.58
CA ALA A 242 11.03 -3.35 1.33
C ALA A 242 10.95 -2.02 2.08
N ASP A 243 9.76 -1.43 2.16
CA ASP A 243 9.51 -0.18 2.86
C ASP A 243 9.72 -0.34 4.37
N GLU A 244 9.23 -1.43 4.96
CA GLU A 244 9.45 -1.75 6.39
C GLU A 244 10.94 -1.95 6.70
N TRP A 245 11.69 -2.66 5.85
CA TRP A 245 13.15 -2.78 6.00
C TRP A 245 13.88 -1.44 5.82
N GLY A 246 13.40 -0.58 4.91
CA GLY A 246 13.91 0.79 4.75
C GLY A 246 13.69 1.63 6.00
N GLN A 247 12.53 1.52 6.65
CA GLN A 247 12.25 2.19 7.92
C GLN A 247 13.16 1.69 9.04
N ILE A 248 13.35 0.37 9.15
CA ILE A 248 14.29 -0.24 10.11
C ILE A 248 15.72 0.29 9.89
N GLN A 249 16.17 0.36 8.64
CA GLN A 249 17.49 0.91 8.29
C GLN A 249 17.61 2.38 8.69
N SER A 250 16.55 3.18 8.49
CA SER A 250 16.51 4.59 8.91
C SER A 250 16.66 4.72 10.43
N LEU A 251 15.98 3.88 11.22
CA LEU A 251 16.09 3.88 12.68
C LEU A 251 17.52 3.55 13.14
N TRP A 252 18.17 2.54 12.54
CA TRP A 252 19.58 2.24 12.83
C TRP A 252 20.51 3.39 12.47
N SER A 253 20.26 4.05 11.34
CA SER A 253 21.08 5.19 10.88
C SER A 253 20.98 6.37 11.86
N GLN A 254 19.79 6.68 12.37
CA GLN A 254 19.60 7.70 13.41
C GLN A 254 20.35 7.39 14.70
N ALA A 255 20.36 6.13 15.13
CA ALA A 255 21.15 5.70 16.29
C ALA A 255 22.65 5.92 16.06
N ILE A 256 23.14 5.57 14.86
CA ILE A 256 24.55 5.73 14.47
C ILE A 256 24.94 7.22 14.43
N ASP A 257 24.14 8.06 13.77
CA ASP A 257 24.42 9.50 13.61
C ASP A 257 24.55 10.22 14.96
N ARG A 258 23.81 9.76 15.98
CA ARG A 258 23.89 10.30 17.34
C ARG A 258 25.20 9.92 18.02
N LEU A 259 25.60 8.66 17.92
CA LEU A 259 26.86 8.18 18.51
C LEU A 259 28.08 8.81 17.83
N GLN A 260 28.00 9.10 16.54
CA GLN A 260 29.09 9.77 15.79
C GLN A 260 29.35 11.21 16.22
N LYS A 261 28.40 11.88 16.89
CA LYS A 261 28.58 13.24 17.41
C LYS A 261 29.44 13.29 18.69
N ILE A 262 29.72 12.14 19.31
CA ILE A 262 30.49 12.05 20.55
C ILE A 262 31.99 12.11 20.22
N GLN A 263 32.69 13.09 20.79
CA GLN A 263 34.10 13.36 20.49
C GLN A 263 35.05 12.46 21.29
N VAL A 264 36.26 12.24 20.77
CA VAL A 264 37.30 11.36 21.35
C VAL A 264 37.68 11.74 22.80
N GLY A 265 37.53 13.01 23.17
CA GLY A 265 37.82 13.50 24.53
C GLY A 265 36.68 13.33 25.55
N ASP A 266 35.51 12.82 25.14
CA ASP A 266 34.38 12.62 26.05
C ASP A 266 34.58 11.37 26.92
N PRO A 267 34.27 11.42 28.24
CA PRO A 267 34.37 10.27 29.13
C PRO A 267 33.60 9.02 28.64
N ASN A 268 32.52 9.20 27.90
CA ASN A 268 31.67 8.13 27.39
C ASN A 268 32.02 7.70 25.94
N TYR A 269 33.10 8.23 25.35
CA TYR A 269 33.50 7.92 23.97
C TYR A 269 33.66 6.41 23.72
N LEU A 270 34.27 5.68 24.65
CA LEU A 270 34.49 4.24 24.49
C LEU A 270 33.18 3.45 24.48
N GLU A 271 32.18 3.84 25.28
CA GLU A 271 30.85 3.23 25.24
C GLU A 271 30.19 3.49 23.87
N ALA A 272 30.25 4.74 23.41
CA ALA A 272 29.69 5.13 22.12
C ALA A 272 30.26 4.30 20.96
N GLN A 273 31.59 4.10 20.91
CA GLN A 273 32.24 3.32 19.85
C GLN A 273 31.81 1.84 19.84
N LYS A 274 31.62 1.22 21.02
CA LYS A 274 31.14 -0.17 21.11
C LYS A 274 29.72 -0.31 20.53
N LEU A 275 28.84 0.64 20.84
CA LEU A 275 27.48 0.67 20.30
C LEU A 275 27.49 0.92 18.79
N LEU A 276 28.36 1.82 18.30
CA LEU A 276 28.50 2.19 16.89
C LEU A 276 28.77 0.96 16.01
N VAL A 277 29.72 0.10 16.39
CA VAL A 277 30.04 -1.14 15.67
C VAL A 277 28.82 -2.07 15.58
N THR A 278 28.10 -2.22 16.69
CA THR A 278 26.91 -3.07 16.75
C THR A 278 25.80 -2.52 15.84
N TYR A 279 25.56 -1.22 15.89
CA TYR A 279 24.48 -0.59 15.12
C TYR A 279 24.79 -0.54 13.63
N GLN A 280 26.04 -0.29 13.24
CA GLN A 280 26.49 -0.37 11.84
C GLN A 280 26.29 -1.77 11.26
N THR A 281 26.58 -2.82 12.03
CA THR A 281 26.33 -4.20 11.61
C THR A 281 24.84 -4.43 11.36
N ASN A 282 23.97 -4.00 12.29
CA ASN A 282 22.52 -4.17 12.15
C ASN A 282 21.94 -3.35 10.99
N ALA A 283 22.42 -2.13 10.77
CA ALA A 283 22.07 -1.32 9.59
C ALA A 283 22.43 -2.04 8.28
N GLY A 284 23.61 -2.65 8.19
CA GLY A 284 24.04 -3.43 7.03
C GLY A 284 23.15 -4.66 6.77
N ILE A 285 22.68 -5.31 7.84
CA ILE A 285 21.71 -6.42 7.74
C ILE A 285 20.38 -5.90 7.17
N ALA A 286 19.83 -4.81 7.70
CA ALA A 286 18.59 -4.20 7.22
C ALA A 286 18.68 -3.76 5.75
N GLN A 287 19.81 -3.17 5.35
CA GLN A 287 20.08 -2.80 3.96
C GLN A 287 20.08 -4.03 3.04
N THR A 288 20.75 -5.10 3.46
CA THR A 288 20.81 -6.36 2.69
C THR A 288 19.41 -6.97 2.53
N ARG A 289 18.58 -6.91 3.58
CA ARG A 289 17.19 -7.39 3.57
C ARG A 289 16.31 -6.55 2.64
N THR A 290 16.43 -5.23 2.68
CA THR A 290 15.73 -4.30 1.77
C THR A 290 16.00 -4.66 0.31
N LYS A 291 17.28 -4.88 -0.03
CA LYS A 291 17.68 -5.25 -1.39
C LYS A 291 17.16 -6.63 -1.79
N ALA A 292 17.22 -7.60 -0.88
CA ALA A 292 16.69 -8.94 -1.13
C ALA A 292 15.18 -8.91 -1.41
N GLU A 293 14.41 -8.18 -0.60
CA GLU A 293 12.98 -8.01 -0.73
C GLU A 293 12.61 -7.34 -2.06
N SER A 294 13.23 -6.21 -2.38
CA SER A 294 12.98 -5.48 -3.63
C SER A 294 13.28 -6.33 -4.88
N THR A 295 14.39 -7.08 -4.84
CA THR A 295 14.78 -7.97 -5.95
C THR A 295 13.79 -9.12 -6.10
N SER A 296 13.39 -9.76 -4.99
CA SER A 296 12.43 -10.86 -4.99
C SER A 296 11.04 -10.42 -5.50
N GLN A 297 10.57 -9.24 -5.10
CA GLN A 297 9.31 -8.68 -5.59
C GLN A 297 9.34 -8.42 -7.10
N GLU A 298 10.44 -7.85 -7.62
CA GLU A 298 10.57 -7.60 -9.05
C GLU A 298 10.63 -8.91 -9.85
N ILE A 299 11.35 -9.92 -9.36
CA ILE A 299 11.37 -11.27 -9.94
C ILE A 299 9.95 -11.85 -10.01
N LEU A 300 9.20 -11.80 -8.91
CA LEU A 300 7.83 -12.34 -8.84
C LEU A 300 6.89 -11.58 -9.80
N LYS A 301 6.98 -10.25 -9.83
CA LYS A 301 6.20 -9.41 -10.74
C LYS A 301 6.47 -9.74 -12.20
N GLN A 302 7.73 -9.87 -12.59
CA GLN A 302 8.11 -10.24 -13.95
C GLN A 302 7.62 -11.65 -14.32
N ALA A 303 7.74 -12.61 -13.40
CA ALA A 303 7.22 -13.96 -13.59
C ALA A 303 5.69 -13.94 -13.79
N ASN A 304 4.94 -13.19 -12.97
CA ASN A 304 3.49 -13.02 -13.12
C ASN A 304 3.11 -12.37 -14.45
N GLN A 305 3.88 -11.38 -14.94
CA GLN A 305 3.68 -10.80 -16.27
C GLN A 305 3.92 -11.80 -17.41
N GLN A 306 4.90 -12.70 -17.26
CA GLN A 306 5.15 -13.77 -18.24
C GLN A 306 4.04 -14.83 -18.21
N ILE A 307 3.59 -15.23 -17.02
CA ILE A 307 2.44 -16.14 -16.84
C ILE A 307 1.20 -15.55 -17.49
N GLN A 308 0.91 -14.27 -17.28
CA GLN A 308 -0.23 -13.60 -17.90
C GLN A 308 -0.12 -13.57 -19.43
N ARG A 309 1.08 -13.36 -19.97
CA ARG A 309 1.33 -13.45 -21.43
C ARG A 309 1.05 -14.86 -21.96
N LEU A 310 1.47 -15.91 -21.25
CA LEU A 310 1.18 -17.29 -21.63
C LEU A 310 -0.32 -17.61 -21.61
N ILE A 311 -1.07 -17.07 -20.64
CA ILE A 311 -2.52 -17.27 -20.55
C ILE A 311 -3.26 -16.56 -21.69
N THR A 312 -2.83 -15.33 -22.02
CA THR A 312 -3.50 -14.48 -23.03
C THR A 312 -3.10 -14.82 -24.47
N ARG A 313 -1.85 -15.26 -24.68
CA ARG A 313 -1.30 -15.61 -25.99
C ARG A 313 -0.41 -16.85 -25.87
N PRO A 314 -1.00 -18.05 -25.73
CA PRO A 314 -0.22 -19.28 -25.60
C PRO A 314 0.54 -19.58 -26.90
N PRO A 315 1.82 -20.02 -26.82
CA PRO A 315 2.57 -20.51 -27.98
C PRO A 315 1.88 -21.69 -28.65
N SER A 316 1.81 -21.70 -29.98
CA SER A 316 1.24 -22.81 -30.74
C SER A 316 2.11 -24.07 -30.73
N ASN A 317 3.42 -23.91 -30.48
CA ASN A 317 4.37 -25.02 -30.39
C ASN A 317 4.52 -25.50 -28.94
N PRO A 318 4.24 -26.78 -28.63
CA PRO A 318 4.39 -27.34 -27.29
C PRO A 318 5.82 -27.24 -26.71
N GLN A 319 6.85 -27.34 -27.55
CA GLN A 319 8.24 -27.23 -27.10
C GLN A 319 8.60 -25.80 -26.71
N GLN A 320 8.04 -24.82 -27.42
CA GLN A 320 8.22 -23.41 -27.09
C GLN A 320 7.51 -23.09 -25.76
N LEU A 321 6.29 -23.58 -25.56
CA LEU A 321 5.57 -23.43 -24.29
C LEU A 321 6.37 -24.02 -23.11
N LYS A 322 6.96 -25.21 -23.28
CA LYS A 322 7.83 -25.81 -22.25
C LYS A 322 9.06 -24.93 -21.96
N GLY A 323 9.68 -24.36 -22.99
CA GLY A 323 10.81 -23.45 -22.84
C GLY A 323 10.46 -22.17 -22.07
N GLU A 324 9.32 -21.54 -22.38
CA GLU A 324 8.85 -20.34 -21.68
C GLU A 324 8.50 -20.65 -20.21
N ILE A 325 7.86 -21.79 -19.92
CA ILE A 325 7.60 -22.22 -18.54
C ILE A 325 8.91 -22.51 -17.79
N GLN A 326 9.90 -23.11 -18.44
CA GLN A 326 11.22 -23.33 -17.83
C GLN A 326 11.93 -22.01 -17.52
N GLY A 327 11.79 -20.99 -18.38
CA GLY A 327 12.28 -19.64 -18.11
C GLY A 327 11.65 -19.04 -16.84
N ILE A 328 10.32 -19.16 -16.69
CA ILE A 328 9.60 -18.72 -15.49
C ILE A 328 10.08 -19.49 -14.24
N ILE A 329 10.34 -20.79 -14.34
CA ILE A 329 10.88 -21.59 -13.23
C ILE A 329 12.25 -21.06 -12.80
N ASN A 330 13.19 -20.91 -13.75
CA ASN A 330 14.53 -20.41 -13.45
C ASN A 330 14.49 -19.01 -12.83
N GLN A 331 13.56 -18.17 -13.28
CA GLN A 331 13.35 -16.84 -12.72
C GLN A 331 12.83 -16.91 -11.28
N LEU A 332 11.77 -17.68 -11.02
CA LEU A 332 11.18 -17.83 -9.69
C LEU A 332 12.13 -18.50 -8.68
N GLU A 333 13.07 -19.33 -9.12
CA GLU A 333 14.15 -19.89 -8.28
C GLU A 333 15.09 -18.81 -7.72
N GLY A 334 15.13 -17.63 -8.35
CA GLY A 334 15.88 -16.46 -7.85
C GLY A 334 15.22 -15.75 -6.67
N VAL A 335 13.97 -16.07 -6.32
CA VAL A 335 13.27 -15.46 -5.18
C VAL A 335 13.86 -15.98 -3.87
N LYS A 336 14.42 -15.07 -3.06
CA LYS A 336 15.12 -15.42 -1.81
C LYS A 336 14.16 -15.82 -0.69
N SER A 337 14.56 -16.78 0.12
CA SER A 337 13.83 -17.16 1.34
C SER A 337 13.78 -16.02 2.36
N GLY A 338 12.67 -15.96 3.11
CA GLY A 338 12.45 -14.90 4.09
C GLY A 338 12.09 -13.53 3.49
N THR A 339 11.66 -13.50 2.23
CA THR A 339 11.04 -12.33 1.57
C THR A 339 9.53 -12.52 1.50
N THR A 340 8.76 -11.44 1.36
CA THR A 340 7.29 -11.52 1.28
C THR A 340 6.83 -12.26 0.01
N ALA A 341 7.60 -12.13 -1.07
CA ALA A 341 7.37 -12.79 -2.35
C ALA A 341 7.61 -14.32 -2.32
N TYR A 342 8.30 -14.84 -1.30
CA TYR A 342 8.77 -16.22 -1.29
C TYR A 342 7.64 -17.25 -1.35
N THR A 343 6.61 -17.08 -0.54
CA THR A 343 5.51 -18.06 -0.45
C THR A 343 4.76 -18.20 -1.78
N GLU A 344 4.42 -17.08 -2.43
CA GLU A 344 3.78 -17.08 -3.74
C GLU A 344 4.69 -17.70 -4.81
N ALA A 345 5.98 -17.32 -4.81
CA ALA A 345 6.95 -17.88 -5.74
C ALA A 345 7.05 -19.41 -5.64
N GLN A 346 7.02 -19.97 -4.42
CA GLN A 346 7.04 -21.43 -4.23
C GLN A 346 5.76 -22.11 -4.75
N GLN A 347 4.59 -21.49 -4.59
CA GLN A 347 3.34 -22.00 -5.14
C GLN A 347 3.37 -22.01 -6.68
N LEU A 348 3.84 -20.92 -7.29
CA LEU A 348 4.00 -20.80 -8.73
C LEU A 348 5.02 -21.80 -9.28
N LEU A 349 6.15 -22.00 -8.59
CA LEU A 349 7.14 -23.02 -8.94
C LEU A 349 6.55 -24.42 -8.94
N ALA A 350 5.77 -24.78 -7.92
CA ALA A 350 5.13 -26.09 -7.84
C ALA A 350 4.14 -26.30 -9.00
N PHE A 351 3.35 -25.27 -9.33
CA PHE A 351 2.42 -25.31 -10.46
C PHE A 351 3.15 -25.43 -11.80
N ALA A 352 4.16 -24.60 -12.05
CA ALA A 352 4.93 -24.58 -13.28
C ALA A 352 5.65 -25.92 -13.54
N ARG A 353 6.30 -26.48 -12.50
CA ARG A 353 6.96 -27.80 -12.59
C ARG A 353 6.00 -28.93 -12.92
N LYS A 354 4.76 -28.87 -12.42
CA LYS A 354 3.72 -29.85 -12.76
C LYS A 354 3.23 -29.73 -14.21
N LYS A 355 3.35 -28.55 -14.83
CA LYS A 355 2.89 -28.30 -16.21
C LYS A 355 3.86 -28.73 -17.30
N ILE A 356 5.15 -28.88 -16.98
CA ILE A 356 6.18 -29.31 -17.95
C ILE A 356 6.52 -30.82 -17.87
N LYS A 357 6.12 -31.48 -16.78
CA LYS A 357 6.03 -32.95 -16.67
C LYS A 357 4.84 -33.43 -17.47
#